data_AF-A0A7J5GQ09-F1
#
_entry.id   AF-A0A7J5GQ09-F1
#
_cell.length_a   1.000
_cell.length_b   1.000
_cell.length_c   1.000
_cell.angle_alpha   90.00
_cell.angle_beta   90.00
_cell.angle_gamma   90.00
#
_symmetry.space_group_name_H-M   'P 1'
#
loop_
_entity.id
_entity.type
_entity.pdbx_description
1 polymer ?
#
loop_
_entity_poly.entity_id
_entity_poly.type
_entity_poly.pdbx_seq_one_letter_code
_entity_poly.pdbx_strand_id
1 'polypeptide(L)'
;RECREVHYLTDGKPYFAVGFPNRSGGYEIRNKFFKGCIAPKDITHIRQTEPGETCCLFEGFMDYLSFLTLRQERHPDRPALGGQDHIVLNSVSNFSKALRPLGDYERIHCFLDNDRAGLEALREIQREYGSRVRDASYVYSGYKDLNDYLNGKKLSQQANPVQQTKQVQWVQQPGKKKGKGIGM
;
A
#
# COMPACT_ATOMS: atom_id res chain seq x y z
N ARG A 1 -4.11 1.79 16.94
CA ARG A 1 -2.92 2.67 16.98
C ARG A 1 -2.46 3.03 15.57
N GLU A 2 -2.37 2.06 14.66
CA GLU A 2 -1.90 2.25 13.27
C GLU A 2 -2.77 3.19 12.43
N CYS A 3 -4.09 3.09 12.55
CA CYS A 3 -5.03 3.88 11.75
C CYS A 3 -5.77 4.92 12.59
N ARG A 4 -6.30 5.92 11.89
CA ARG A 4 -7.18 6.96 12.42
C ARG A 4 -8.47 6.98 11.63
N GLU A 5 -9.57 7.37 12.26
CA GLU A 5 -10.74 7.78 11.50
C GLU A 5 -10.46 9.15 10.88
N VAL A 6 -10.71 9.29 9.58
CA VAL A 6 -10.57 10.55 8.85
C VAL A 6 -11.92 10.99 8.33
N HIS A 7 -12.22 12.27 8.47
CA HIS A 7 -13.43 12.92 7.95
C HIS A 7 -13.02 13.84 6.81
N TYR A 8 -13.70 13.75 5.67
CA TYR A 8 -13.37 14.53 4.49
C TYR A 8 -14.63 14.89 3.69
N LEU A 9 -14.52 15.92 2.84
CA LEU A 9 -15.58 16.35 1.94
C LEU A 9 -15.26 15.92 0.51
N THR A 10 -16.27 15.49 -0.23
CA THR A 10 -16.20 15.34 -1.70
C THR A 10 -17.43 16.01 -2.28
N ASP A 11 -17.22 17.04 -3.12
CA ASP A 11 -18.29 17.88 -3.68
C ASP A 11 -19.27 18.40 -2.62
N GLY A 12 -18.74 18.83 -1.46
CA GLY A 12 -19.53 19.33 -0.32
C GLY A 12 -20.24 18.26 0.50
N LYS A 13 -20.18 16.98 0.11
CA LYS A 13 -20.76 15.87 0.88
C LYS A 13 -19.75 15.32 1.89
N PRO A 14 -20.12 15.11 3.16
CA PRO A 14 -19.23 14.55 4.16
C PRO A 14 -19.11 13.03 4.03
N TYR A 15 -17.89 12.54 4.22
CA TYR A 15 -17.51 11.14 4.24
C TYR A 15 -16.56 10.88 5.40
N PHE A 16 -16.51 9.62 5.84
CA PHE A 16 -15.46 9.14 6.74
C PHE A 16 -14.79 7.89 6.16
N ALA A 17 -13.55 7.65 6.57
CA ALA A 17 -12.77 6.49 6.17
C ALA A 17 -11.77 6.10 7.25
N VAL A 18 -11.24 4.89 7.12
CA VAL A 18 -10.01 4.50 7.81
C VAL A 18 -8.86 5.20 7.09
N GLY A 19 -8.09 5.99 7.82
CA GLY A 19 -6.87 6.65 7.37
C GLY A 19 -5.63 5.98 7.95
N PHE A 20 -4.65 5.72 7.08
CA PHE A 20 -3.34 5.22 7.44
C PHE A 20 -2.29 6.30 7.13
N PRO A 21 -1.63 6.87 8.16
CA PRO A 21 -0.73 7.99 7.97
C PRO A 21 0.54 7.57 7.23
N ASN A 22 1.07 8.47 6.38
CA ASN A 22 2.38 8.34 5.77
C ASN A 22 3.40 9.28 6.42
N ARG A 23 4.70 9.10 6.11
CA ARG A 23 5.78 9.86 6.76
C ARG A 23 5.80 11.36 6.43
N SER A 24 5.05 11.78 5.42
CA SER A 24 4.96 13.18 4.97
C SER A 24 3.69 13.88 5.47
N GLY A 25 2.95 13.29 6.41
CA GLY A 25 1.75 13.87 6.99
C GLY A 25 0.47 13.71 6.17
N GLY A 26 0.55 13.00 5.03
CA GLY A 26 -0.62 12.57 4.26
C GLY A 26 -1.19 11.25 4.78
N TYR A 27 -2.25 10.77 4.14
CA TYR A 27 -2.93 9.53 4.52
C TYR A 27 -3.28 8.70 3.29
N GLU A 28 -3.14 7.39 3.37
CA GLU A 28 -3.96 6.48 2.57
C GLU A 28 -5.31 6.32 3.25
N ILE A 29 -6.39 6.35 2.48
CA ILE A 29 -7.74 6.28 3.02
C ILE A 29 -8.55 5.20 2.33
N ARG A 30 -9.33 4.46 3.13
CA ARG A 30 -10.22 3.41 2.63
C ARG A 30 -11.54 3.41 3.39
N ASN A 31 -12.63 3.35 2.65
CA ASN A 31 -13.93 2.96 3.15
C ASN A 31 -14.56 1.93 2.20
N LYS A 32 -15.83 1.58 2.45
CA LYS A 32 -16.56 0.59 1.64
C LYS A 32 -16.64 0.97 0.15
N PHE A 33 -16.62 2.25 -0.16
CA PHE A 33 -16.92 2.78 -1.51
C PHE A 33 -15.69 3.37 -2.21
N PHE A 34 -14.63 3.66 -1.46
CA PHE A 34 -13.50 4.45 -1.94
C PHE A 34 -12.17 3.94 -1.39
N LYS A 35 -11.17 3.90 -2.28
CA LYS A 35 -9.76 3.80 -1.95
C LYS A 35 -9.06 5.01 -2.58
N GLY A 36 -8.29 5.73 -1.78
CA GLY A 36 -7.50 6.85 -2.28
C GLY A 36 -6.55 7.37 -1.21
N CYS A 37 -6.14 8.63 -1.36
CA CYS A 37 -5.22 9.25 -0.42
C CYS A 37 -5.61 10.71 -0.13
N ILE A 38 -5.20 11.20 1.03
CA ILE A 38 -5.10 12.62 1.34
C ILE A 38 -3.63 13.00 1.13
N ALA A 39 -3.39 13.95 0.24
CA ALA A 39 -2.04 14.38 -0.12
C ALA A 39 -1.27 14.93 1.11
N PRO A 40 0.06 14.83 1.12
CA PRO A 40 0.94 14.26 0.07
C PRO A 40 0.96 12.73 0.05
N LYS A 41 1.24 12.12 -1.12
CA LYS A 41 1.50 10.68 -1.23
C LYS A 41 2.94 10.36 -0.81
N ASP A 42 3.12 9.40 0.09
CA ASP A 42 4.43 8.91 0.50
C ASP A 42 4.32 7.50 1.09
N ILE A 43 5.47 6.88 1.39
CA ILE A 43 5.55 5.64 2.15
C ILE A 43 5.23 5.90 3.63
N THR A 44 4.84 4.85 4.34
CA THR A 44 4.82 4.84 5.79
C THR A 44 6.05 4.07 6.29
N HIS A 45 6.80 4.66 7.24
CA HIS A 45 7.95 4.03 7.88
C HIS A 45 7.68 3.88 9.37
N ILE A 46 7.54 2.65 9.84
CA ILE A 46 7.21 2.29 11.21
C ILE A 46 8.46 1.69 11.83
N ARG A 47 9.13 2.49 12.68
CA ARG A 47 10.35 2.09 13.38
C ARG A 47 10.03 1.64 14.81
N GLN A 48 10.70 0.58 15.25
CA GLN A 48 10.69 0.18 16.66
C GLN A 48 11.65 1.03 17.49
N THR A 49 11.54 0.94 18.82
CA THR A 49 12.39 1.68 19.76
C THR A 49 13.87 1.34 19.58
N GLU A 50 14.17 0.07 19.35
CA GLU A 50 15.49 -0.42 18.97
C GLU A 50 15.48 -0.71 17.47
N PRO A 51 16.40 -0.13 16.66
CA PRO A 51 16.46 -0.39 15.24
C PRO A 51 16.65 -1.88 14.95
N GLY A 52 15.68 -2.50 14.29
CA GLY A 52 15.80 -3.89 13.88
C GLY A 52 16.73 -4.03 12.67
N GLU A 53 17.55 -5.08 12.62
CA GLU A 53 18.30 -5.47 11.42
C GLU A 53 17.40 -5.85 10.23
N THR A 54 16.12 -6.11 10.50
CA THR A 54 15.14 -6.60 9.53
C THR A 54 14.03 -5.59 9.30
N CYS A 55 13.70 -5.35 8.03
CA CYS A 55 12.53 -4.59 7.62
C CYS A 55 11.57 -5.47 6.81
N CYS A 56 10.28 -5.39 7.13
CA CYS A 56 9.22 -5.94 6.29
C CYS A 56 8.65 -4.84 5.38
N LEU A 57 8.67 -5.08 4.08
CA LEU A 57 8.14 -4.19 3.05
C LEU A 57 6.78 -4.69 2.59
N PHE A 58 5.75 -3.84 2.66
CA PHE A 58 4.39 -4.14 2.20
C PHE A 58 4.00 -3.23 1.04
N GLU A 59 3.26 -3.76 0.07
CA GLU A 59 2.72 -2.95 -1.02
C GLU A 59 1.63 -1.98 -0.55
N GLY A 60 0.64 -2.49 0.20
CA GLY A 60 -0.47 -1.72 0.74
C GLY A 60 -0.58 -1.80 2.26
N PHE A 61 -1.25 -0.80 2.86
CA PHE A 61 -1.47 -0.80 4.30
C PHE A 61 -2.41 -1.91 4.77
N MET A 62 -3.31 -2.41 3.91
CA MET A 62 -4.17 -3.54 4.24
C MET A 62 -3.36 -4.83 4.40
N ASP A 63 -2.29 -5.02 3.62
CA ASP A 63 -1.38 -6.15 3.75
C ASP A 63 -0.59 -6.06 5.05
N TYR A 64 -0.11 -4.86 5.40
CA TYR A 64 0.50 -4.61 6.70
C TYR A 64 -0.44 -4.96 7.87
N LEU A 65 -1.69 -4.49 7.85
CA LEU A 65 -2.66 -4.83 8.88
C LEU A 65 -2.96 -6.33 8.92
N SER A 66 -3.02 -6.98 7.76
CA SER A 66 -3.24 -8.43 7.65
C SER A 66 -2.07 -9.21 8.25
N PHE A 67 -0.84 -8.76 8.02
CA PHE A 67 0.36 -9.32 8.65
C PHE A 67 0.28 -9.24 10.17
N LEU A 68 -0.10 -8.08 10.72
CA LEU A 68 -0.24 -7.91 12.17
C LEU A 68 -1.28 -8.88 12.75
N THR A 69 -2.45 -9.02 12.09
CA THR A 69 -3.50 -9.96 12.49
C THR A 69 -2.99 -11.40 12.48
N LEU A 70 -2.41 -11.86 11.37
CA LEU A 70 -1.89 -13.23 11.23
C LEU A 70 -0.80 -13.54 12.24
N ARG A 71 0.08 -12.57 12.53
CA ARG A 71 1.16 -12.75 13.50
C ARG A 71 0.61 -12.88 14.92
N GLN A 72 -0.39 -12.07 15.27
CA GLN A 72 -1.06 -12.15 16.58
C GLN A 72 -1.80 -13.48 16.77
N GLU A 73 -2.44 -14.00 15.72
CA GLU A 73 -3.12 -15.30 15.75
C GLU A 73 -2.16 -16.47 15.91
N ARG A 74 -1.02 -16.44 15.21
CA ARG A 74 -0.04 -17.55 15.20
C ARG A 74 0.91 -17.54 16.39
N HIS A 75 1.20 -16.36 16.94
CA HIS A 75 2.16 -16.17 18.01
C HIS A 75 1.60 -15.22 19.08
N PRO A 76 0.56 -15.63 19.82
CA PRO A 76 -0.07 -14.76 20.81
C PRO A 76 0.91 -14.29 21.89
N ASP A 77 1.92 -15.10 22.20
CA ASP A 77 2.96 -14.82 23.20
C ASP A 77 4.07 -13.88 22.69
N ARG A 78 4.07 -13.52 21.40
CA ARG A 78 5.06 -12.62 20.79
C ARG A 78 4.34 -11.47 20.09
N PRO A 79 4.18 -10.29 20.73
CA PRO A 79 3.42 -9.20 20.15
C PRO A 79 3.95 -8.82 18.76
N ALA A 80 3.03 -8.54 17.84
CA ALA A 80 3.29 -8.41 16.41
C ALA A 80 4.33 -7.33 16.01
N LEU A 81 4.65 -6.42 16.94
CA LEU A 81 5.50 -5.25 16.74
C LEU A 81 6.92 -5.40 17.31
N GLY A 82 7.25 -6.51 18.00
CA GLY A 82 8.60 -6.69 18.56
C GLY A 82 9.65 -7.06 17.50
N GLY A 83 10.73 -6.28 17.42
CA GLY A 83 12.01 -6.69 16.84
C GLY A 83 12.21 -6.49 15.32
N GLN A 84 11.30 -5.80 14.63
CA GLN A 84 11.48 -5.49 13.21
C GLN A 84 10.76 -4.20 12.80
N ASP A 85 11.37 -3.48 11.87
CA ASP A 85 10.78 -2.28 11.28
C ASP A 85 9.86 -2.66 10.10
N HIS A 86 8.96 -1.75 9.75
CA HIS A 86 8.04 -1.97 8.64
C HIS A 86 8.02 -0.75 7.73
N ILE A 87 8.05 -0.99 6.42
CA ILE A 87 7.80 0.02 5.41
C ILE A 87 6.56 -0.40 4.63
N VAL A 88 5.62 0.52 4.47
CA VAL A 88 4.44 0.34 3.64
C VAL A 88 4.55 1.30 2.46
N LEU A 89 4.59 0.76 1.24
CA LEU A 89 4.70 1.55 0.03
C LEU A 89 3.49 2.46 -0.19
N ASN A 90 2.31 2.03 0.28
CA ASN A 90 1.00 2.66 0.03
C ASN A 90 0.55 2.61 -1.44
N SER A 91 1.48 2.35 -2.35
CA SER A 91 1.33 2.07 -3.77
C SER A 91 2.72 1.80 -4.34
N VAL A 92 2.86 0.90 -5.32
CA VAL A 92 4.12 0.69 -6.06
C VAL A 92 4.68 1.98 -6.68
N SER A 93 3.83 2.99 -6.92
CA SER A 93 4.28 4.32 -7.38
C SER A 93 5.20 5.06 -6.39
N ASN A 94 5.23 4.64 -5.13
CA ASN A 94 6.14 5.19 -4.11
C ASN A 94 7.40 4.33 -3.91
N PHE A 95 7.60 3.27 -4.72
CA PHE A 95 8.71 2.32 -4.56
C PHE A 95 10.09 3.02 -4.46
N SER A 96 10.36 3.98 -5.35
CA SER A 96 11.62 4.74 -5.35
C SER A 96 11.89 5.47 -4.03
N LYS A 97 10.84 5.87 -3.30
CA LYS A 97 10.94 6.55 -2.00
C LYS A 97 11.33 5.62 -0.86
N ALA A 98 11.14 4.31 -1.04
CA ALA A 98 11.48 3.27 -0.08
C ALA A 98 12.93 2.80 -0.20
N LEU A 99 13.57 2.92 -1.38
CA LEU A 99 14.93 2.43 -1.62
C LEU A 99 15.92 2.95 -0.57
N ARG A 100 16.12 4.27 -0.46
CA ARG A 100 17.08 4.83 0.52
C ARG A 100 16.84 4.31 1.95
N PRO A 101 15.63 4.36 2.54
CA PRO A 101 15.36 3.76 3.85
C PRO A 101 15.65 2.26 3.94
N LEU A 102 15.39 1.48 2.89
CA LEU A 102 15.63 0.03 2.87
C LEU A 102 17.13 -0.30 2.92
N GLY A 103 17.98 0.62 2.45
CA GLY A 103 19.44 0.51 2.49
C GLY A 103 20.02 0.33 3.90
N ASP A 104 19.28 0.72 4.95
CA ASP A 104 19.72 0.63 6.34
C ASP A 104 19.55 -0.77 6.96
N TYR A 105 18.89 -1.72 6.28
CA TYR A 105 18.49 -3.02 6.86
C TYR A 105 19.19 -4.25 6.28
N GLU A 106 19.89 -5.02 7.10
CA GLU A 106 20.55 -6.26 6.64
C GLU A 106 19.61 -7.28 5.99
N ARG A 107 18.34 -7.31 6.41
CA ARG A 107 17.33 -8.23 5.89
C ARG A 107 16.06 -7.48 5.49
N ILE A 108 15.57 -7.75 4.29
CA ILE A 108 14.34 -7.16 3.74
C ILE A 108 13.38 -8.28 3.35
N HIS A 109 12.22 -8.34 4.01
CA HIS A 109 11.16 -9.31 3.69
C HIS A 109 10.04 -8.62 2.91
N CYS A 110 9.82 -9.02 1.66
CA CYS A 110 8.88 -8.39 0.75
C CYS A 110 7.53 -9.11 0.73
N PHE A 111 6.48 -8.41 1.16
CA PHE A 111 5.08 -8.80 1.07
C PHE A 111 4.40 -7.94 -0.02
N LEU A 112 4.70 -8.26 -1.27
CA LEU A 112 4.19 -7.56 -2.47
C LEU A 112 3.06 -8.36 -3.13
N ASP A 113 2.20 -7.70 -3.91
CA ASP A 113 1.09 -8.38 -4.57
C ASP A 113 1.60 -9.44 -5.55
N ASN A 114 0.87 -10.55 -5.68
CA ASN A 114 1.10 -11.60 -6.67
C ASN A 114 0.59 -11.19 -8.06
N ASP A 115 0.83 -9.94 -8.43
CA ASP A 115 0.53 -9.39 -9.75
C ASP A 115 1.79 -8.89 -10.45
N ARG A 116 1.63 -8.37 -11.66
CA ARG A 116 2.76 -7.90 -12.46
C ARG A 116 3.53 -6.77 -11.78
N ALA A 117 2.85 -5.83 -11.13
CA ALA A 117 3.48 -4.67 -10.52
C ALA A 117 4.28 -5.07 -9.27
N GLY A 118 3.72 -5.95 -8.43
CA GLY A 118 4.42 -6.51 -7.28
C GLY A 118 5.66 -7.32 -7.68
N LEU A 119 5.56 -8.15 -8.74
CA LEU A 119 6.70 -8.91 -9.27
C LEU A 119 7.79 -8.04 -9.88
N GLU A 120 7.42 -6.96 -10.57
CA GLU A 120 8.39 -5.98 -11.10
C GLU A 120 9.12 -5.26 -9.97
N ALA A 121 8.39 -4.80 -8.95
CA ALA A 121 8.96 -4.17 -7.76
C ALA A 121 9.90 -5.13 -6.99
N LEU A 122 9.53 -6.42 -6.87
CA LEU A 122 10.38 -7.45 -6.25
C LEU A 122 11.71 -7.61 -7.00
N ARG A 123 11.66 -7.66 -8.34
CA ARG A 123 12.88 -7.78 -9.16
C ARG A 123 13.76 -6.56 -9.03
N GLU A 124 13.17 -5.36 -8.95
CA GLU A 124 13.91 -4.11 -8.80
C GLU A 124 14.64 -4.07 -7.45
N ILE A 125 13.96 -4.39 -6.34
CA ILE A 125 14.59 -4.42 -5.02
C ILE A 125 15.66 -5.51 -4.91
N GLN A 126 15.47 -6.66 -5.56
CA GLN A 126 16.47 -7.74 -5.61
C GLN A 126 17.72 -7.32 -6.39
N ARG A 127 17.59 -6.51 -7.45
CA ARG A 127 18.73 -5.95 -8.16
C ARG A 127 19.51 -4.97 -7.29
N GLU A 128 18.82 -4.17 -6.50
CA GLU A 128 19.44 -3.14 -5.64
C GLU A 128 20.13 -3.74 -4.40
N TYR A 129 19.47 -4.66 -3.68
CA TYR A 129 19.96 -5.17 -2.38
C TYR A 129 20.38 -6.65 -2.39
N GLY A 130 20.26 -7.34 -3.53
CA GLY A 130 20.76 -8.70 -3.70
C GLY A 130 20.21 -9.70 -2.68
N SER A 131 21.12 -10.42 -2.03
CA SER A 131 20.81 -11.49 -1.07
C SER A 131 20.13 -11.03 0.23
N ARG A 132 20.08 -9.71 0.48
CA ARG A 132 19.35 -9.13 1.62
C ARG A 132 17.84 -9.29 1.46
N VAL A 133 17.36 -9.42 0.23
CA VAL A 133 15.93 -9.47 -0.10
C VAL A 133 15.39 -10.90 -0.07
N ARG A 134 14.26 -11.09 0.62
CA ARG A 134 13.48 -12.32 0.65
C ARG A 134 12.07 -12.05 0.17
N ASP A 135 11.65 -12.79 -0.85
CA ASP A 135 10.27 -12.82 -1.27
C ASP A 135 9.43 -13.60 -0.25
N ALA A 136 8.41 -12.97 0.34
CA ALA A 136 7.48 -13.61 1.27
C ALA A 136 6.17 -14.05 0.58
N SER A 137 6.00 -13.78 -0.72
CA SER A 137 4.77 -14.06 -1.46
C SER A 137 4.40 -15.54 -1.55
N TYR A 138 5.40 -16.42 -1.40
CA TYR A 138 5.18 -17.87 -1.32
C TYR A 138 4.24 -18.28 -0.17
N VAL A 139 4.20 -17.50 0.93
CA VAL A 139 3.36 -17.77 2.11
C VAL A 139 1.87 -17.68 1.77
N TYR A 140 1.52 -16.82 0.80
CA TYR A 140 0.17 -16.59 0.31
C TYR A 140 0.04 -16.96 -1.17
N SER A 141 0.73 -18.01 -1.60
CA SER A 141 0.60 -18.56 -2.94
C SER A 141 -0.87 -18.94 -3.24
N GLY A 142 -1.35 -18.55 -4.43
CA GLY A 142 -2.75 -18.73 -4.83
C GLY A 142 -3.71 -17.60 -4.39
N TYR A 143 -3.19 -16.55 -3.76
CA TYR A 143 -3.94 -15.35 -3.38
C TYR A 143 -3.32 -14.13 -4.06
N LYS A 144 -4.13 -13.09 -4.32
CA LYS A 144 -3.65 -11.85 -4.94
C LYS A 144 -2.67 -11.11 -4.04
N ASP A 145 -3.00 -11.02 -2.75
CA ASP A 145 -2.27 -10.24 -1.77
C ASP A 145 -2.46 -10.87 -0.37
N LEU A 146 -1.77 -10.32 0.63
CA LEU A 146 -1.80 -10.89 1.99
C LEU A 146 -3.17 -10.68 2.65
N ASN A 147 -3.86 -9.61 2.30
CA ASN A 147 -5.23 -9.37 2.77
C ASN A 147 -6.22 -10.41 2.20
N ASP A 148 -6.14 -10.72 0.91
CA ASP A 148 -6.94 -11.78 0.30
C ASP A 148 -6.66 -13.15 0.94
N TYR A 149 -5.40 -13.42 1.32
CA TYR A 149 -5.03 -14.62 2.09
C TYR A 149 -5.70 -14.69 3.46
N LEU A 150 -5.62 -13.61 4.25
CA LEU A 150 -6.30 -13.53 5.55
C LEU A 150 -7.82 -13.75 5.42
N ASN A 151 -8.43 -13.25 4.35
CA ASN A 151 -9.87 -13.39 4.10
C ASN A 151 -10.26 -14.70 3.38
N GLY A 152 -9.31 -15.58 3.05
CA GLY A 152 -9.59 -16.83 2.33
C GLY A 152 -10.04 -16.64 0.87
N LYS A 153 -9.81 -15.45 0.28
CA LYS A 153 -10.21 -15.10 -1.09
C LYS A 153 -9.14 -15.53 -2.10
N LYS A 154 -9.23 -16.78 -2.55
CA LYS A 154 -8.32 -17.32 -3.58
C LYS A 154 -8.46 -16.55 -4.90
N LEU A 155 -7.37 -16.52 -5.67
CA LEU A 155 -7.42 -16.10 -7.07
C LEU A 155 -8.47 -16.95 -7.79
N SER A 156 -9.52 -16.30 -8.30
CA SER A 156 -10.53 -17.00 -9.09
C SER A 156 -9.85 -17.57 -10.33
N GLN A 157 -10.00 -18.87 -10.55
CA GLN A 157 -9.91 -19.39 -11.91
C GLN A 157 -10.96 -18.63 -12.72
N GLN A 158 -10.51 -17.84 -13.69
CA GLN A 158 -11.26 -16.79 -14.37
C GLN A 158 -12.76 -17.14 -14.58
N ALA A 159 -13.65 -16.36 -13.99
CA ALA A 159 -15.01 -16.19 -14.50
C ALA A 159 -15.02 -14.94 -15.39
N ASN A 160 -15.43 -15.12 -16.65
CA ASN A 160 -15.54 -14.20 -17.79
C ASN A 160 -15.43 -12.67 -17.55
N PRO A 161 -14.65 -11.91 -18.37
CA PRO A 161 -14.38 -10.47 -18.18
C PRO A 161 -15.54 -9.47 -18.43
N VAL A 162 -16.80 -9.90 -18.50
CA VAL A 162 -17.84 -9.08 -19.17
C VAL A 162 -18.49 -7.99 -18.28
N GLN A 163 -18.12 -7.82 -17.00
CA GLN A 163 -18.87 -6.89 -16.11
C GLN A 163 -18.10 -5.80 -15.37
N GLN A 164 -16.80 -5.57 -15.63
CA GLN A 164 -16.07 -4.49 -14.93
C GLN A 164 -15.95 -3.15 -15.68
N THR A 165 -16.51 -3.00 -16.88
CA THR A 165 -16.34 -1.79 -17.71
C THR A 165 -17.28 -0.61 -17.40
N LYS A 166 -18.02 -0.58 -16.28
CA LYS A 166 -19.02 0.49 -16.04
C LYS A 166 -18.75 1.50 -14.92
N GLN A 167 -17.56 1.58 -14.31
CA GLN A 167 -17.36 2.53 -13.19
C GLN A 167 -16.13 3.44 -13.23
N VAL A 168 -15.54 3.70 -14.40
CA VAL A 168 -14.54 4.78 -14.52
C VAL A 168 -14.82 5.64 -15.75
N GLN A 169 -15.84 6.50 -15.66
CA GLN A 169 -15.89 7.71 -16.49
C GLN A 169 -15.32 8.87 -15.68
N TRP A 170 -14.18 9.34 -16.13
CA TRP A 170 -13.44 10.47 -15.59
C TRP A 170 -14.22 11.77 -15.72
N VAL A 171 -14.27 12.53 -14.63
CA VAL A 171 -14.70 13.94 -14.60
C VAL A 171 -13.69 14.76 -15.42
N GLN A 172 -14.18 15.38 -16.49
CA GLN A 172 -13.40 16.33 -17.30
C GLN A 172 -13.06 17.59 -16.48
N GLN A 173 -11.83 18.07 -16.63
CA GLN A 173 -11.40 19.36 -16.07
C GLN A 173 -12.11 20.53 -16.78
N PRO A 174 -12.50 21.61 -16.07
CA PRO A 174 -13.13 22.77 -16.69
C PRO A 174 -12.15 23.56 -17.56
N GLY A 175 -12.63 23.94 -18.75
CA GLY A 175 -11.85 24.57 -19.81
C GLY A 175 -11.25 25.93 -19.49
N LYS A 176 -10.06 26.17 -20.05
CA LYS A 176 -9.44 27.50 -20.16
C LYS A 176 -10.30 28.39 -21.07
N LYS A 177 -10.84 29.49 -20.53
CA LYS A 177 -11.46 30.56 -21.32
C LYS A 177 -10.38 31.25 -22.18
N LYS A 178 -10.56 31.23 -23.51
CA LYS A 178 -9.82 32.09 -24.45
C LYS A 178 -10.33 33.53 -24.31
N GLY A 179 -9.47 34.46 -23.90
CA GLY A 179 -9.69 35.89 -24.00
C GLY A 179 -9.60 36.34 -25.45
N LYS A 180 -10.60 37.08 -25.91
CA LYS A 180 -10.71 37.68 -27.25
C LYS A 180 -9.71 38.83 -27.41
N GLY A 181 -8.95 38.83 -28.51
CA GLY A 181 -8.27 40.02 -29.00
C GLY A 181 -9.25 40.89 -29.81
N ILE A 182 -9.22 42.20 -29.57
CA ILE A 182 -9.88 43.26 -30.34
C ILE A 182 -8.82 44.31 -30.65
N GLY A 183 -8.82 44.81 -31.90
CA GLY A 183 -8.10 46.02 -32.37
C GLY A 183 -6.77 45.70 -33.06
N MET A 184 -6.46 46.19 -34.25
CA MET A 184 -7.01 47.27 -35.08
C MET A 184 -6.76 46.94 -36.55
#